data_AF-K2PU99-F1
#
_entry.id   AF-K2PU99-F1
#
_cell.length_a   1.000
_cell.length_b   1.000
_cell.length_c   1.000
_cell.angle_alpha   90.00
_cell.angle_beta   90.00
_cell.angle_gamma   90.00
#
_symmetry.space_group_name_H-M   'P 1'
#
loop_
_entity.id
_entity.type
_entity.pdbx_description
1 polymer ?
#
loop_
_entity_poly.entity_id
_entity_poly.type
_entity_poly.pdbx_seq_one_letter_code
_entity_poly.pdbx_strand_id
1 'polypeptide(L)'
;MAKQHRRAQISRSKNHQGHIVEEVFDDNLLPDAAEIKKLAELDPDIINWLKQRAEKEQDFRHKSFTNRIKLVSKTERGLRWINYLGLFFSFLLLGGGMYLSYTLIIEDHEVLGSIFSGVMLIAIASLFMSKVKSNNNEKTPPR
;
A
#
# COMPACT_ATOMS: atom_id res chain seq x y z
N MET A 1 25.36 -9.87 -15.55
CA MET A 1 25.85 -8.81 -14.64
C MET A 1 25.14 -7.54 -15.04
N ALA A 2 24.27 -7.00 -14.20
CA ALA A 2 23.55 -5.75 -14.51
C ALA A 2 24.58 -4.61 -14.56
N LYS A 3 24.65 -3.89 -15.69
CA LYS A 3 25.51 -2.72 -15.82
C LYS A 3 24.85 -1.56 -15.06
N GLN A 4 25.51 -1.08 -14.02
CA GLN A 4 25.03 0.07 -13.25
C GLN A 4 25.61 1.35 -13.86
N HIS A 5 24.76 2.21 -14.42
CA HIS A 5 25.15 3.55 -14.84
C HIS A 5 24.64 4.57 -13.83
N ARG A 6 25.54 5.08 -12.98
CA ARG A 6 25.23 6.15 -12.02
C ARG A 6 25.42 7.50 -12.69
N ARG A 7 24.35 8.25 -12.91
CA ARG A 7 24.42 9.65 -13.37
C ARG A 7 24.08 10.56 -12.19
N ALA A 8 25.06 11.35 -11.75
CA ALA A 8 24.85 12.38 -10.74
C ALA A 8 24.69 13.73 -11.45
N GLN A 9 23.52 14.36 -11.33
CA GLN A 9 23.29 15.72 -11.81
C GLN A 9 23.13 16.67 -10.63
N ILE A 10 23.90 17.76 -10.65
CA ILE A 10 23.84 18.82 -9.65
C ILE A 10 22.82 19.85 -10.14
N SER A 11 21.61 19.84 -9.57
CA SER A 11 20.60 20.86 -9.85
C SER A 11 20.86 22.07 -8.95
N ARG A 12 21.33 23.19 -9.54
CA ARG A 12 21.42 24.48 -8.85
C ARG A 12 20.15 25.28 -9.12
N SER A 13 19.23 25.29 -8.15
CA SER A 13 18.14 26.27 -8.09
C SER A 13 18.46 27.33 -7.04
N LYS A 14 18.00 28.56 -7.28
CA LYS A 14 18.46 29.84 -6.70
C LYS A 14 18.52 29.90 -5.16
N ASN A 15 17.93 28.97 -4.41
CA ASN A 15 18.02 28.90 -2.94
C ASN A 15 18.16 27.46 -2.36
N HIS A 16 18.30 26.42 -3.19
CA HIS A 16 18.44 25.04 -2.69
C HIS A 16 19.35 24.23 -3.62
N GLN A 17 20.44 23.68 -3.08
CA GLN A 17 21.28 22.71 -3.80
C GLN A 17 20.73 21.31 -3.51
N GLY A 18 20.14 20.69 -4.53
CA GLY A 18 19.68 19.30 -4.47
C GLY A 18 20.62 18.40 -5.24
N HIS A 19 21.09 17.31 -4.61
CA HIS A 19 21.84 16.25 -5.27
C HIS A 19 20.85 15.20 -5.77
N ILE A 20 20.62 15.13 -7.09
CA ILE A 20 19.79 14.09 -7.70
C ILE A 20 20.75 13.01 -8.20
N VAL A 21 20.77 11.89 -7.49
CA VAL A 21 21.45 10.66 -7.93
C VAL A 21 20.43 9.82 -8.66
N GLU A 22 20.54 9.74 -9.98
CA GLU A 22 19.73 8.83 -10.77
C GLU A 22 20.54 7.55 -10.99
N GLU A 23 20.14 6.49 -10.29
CA GLU A 23 20.65 5.14 -10.52
C GLU A 23 19.85 4.50 -11.65
N VAL A 24 20.40 4.51 -12.86
CA VAL A 24 19.80 3.83 -14.00
C VAL A 24 20.28 2.39 -13.97
N PHE A 25 19.39 1.49 -13.56
CA PHE A 25 19.61 0.05 -13.69
C PHE A 25 19.41 -0.33 -15.16
N ASP A 26 20.46 -0.85 -15.80
CA ASP A 26 20.33 -1.48 -17.11
C ASP A 26 19.63 -2.83 -16.93
N ASP A 27 18.35 -2.86 -17.25
CA ASP A 27 17.46 -4.00 -17.06
C ASP A 27 17.38 -4.90 -18.31
N ASN A 28 18.34 -4.76 -19.23
CA ASN A 28 18.45 -5.59 -20.42
C ASN A 28 18.77 -7.04 -20.05
N LEU A 29 17.91 -7.97 -20.48
CA LEU A 29 18.10 -9.41 -20.27
C LEU A 29 19.27 -9.99 -21.08
N LEU A 30 19.63 -9.35 -22.19
CA LEU A 30 20.71 -9.77 -23.09
C LEU A 30 21.87 -8.77 -23.03
N PRO A 31 23.13 -9.24 -23.08
CA PRO A 31 24.29 -8.37 -23.24
C PRO A 31 24.28 -7.71 -24.61
N ASP A 32 25.10 -6.68 -24.77
CA ASP A 32 25.18 -5.92 -26.01
C ASP A 32 25.59 -6.82 -27.19
N ALA A 33 25.13 -6.50 -28.40
CA ALA A 33 25.34 -7.31 -29.60
C ALA A 33 26.84 -7.53 -29.91
N ALA A 34 27.69 -6.55 -29.57
CA ALA A 34 29.13 -6.66 -29.68
C ALA A 34 29.75 -7.68 -28.70
N GLU A 35 29.19 -7.81 -27.50
CA GLU A 35 29.60 -8.81 -26.51
C GLU A 35 29.10 -10.21 -26.89
N ILE A 36 27.89 -10.31 -27.44
CA ILE A 36 27.34 -11.58 -27.97
C ILE A 36 28.23 -12.12 -29.09
N LYS A 37 28.71 -11.26 -29.99
CA LYS A 37 29.60 -11.68 -31.09
C LYS A 37 30.91 -12.27 -30.57
N LYS A 38 31.53 -11.65 -29.57
CA LYS A 38 32.74 -12.15 -28.91
C LYS A 38 32.50 -13.47 -28.16
N LEU A 39 31.33 -13.62 -27.55
CA LEU A 39 30.94 -14.86 -26.88
C LEU A 39 30.69 -15.99 -27.89
N ALA A 40 30.08 -15.69 -29.03
CA ALA A 40 29.84 -16.66 -30.10
C ALA A 40 31.13 -17.15 -30.78
N GLU A 41 32.18 -16.33 -30.80
CA GLU A 41 33.53 -16.72 -31.25
C GLU A 41 34.20 -17.73 -30.30
N LEU A 42 33.84 -17.74 -29.01
CA LEU A 42 34.35 -18.65 -27.99
C LEU A 42 33.55 -19.97 -27.94
N ASP A 43 32.24 -19.91 -28.10
CA ASP A 43 31.35 -21.06 -28.11
C ASP A 43 30.16 -20.80 -29.06
N PRO A 44 29.99 -21.58 -30.15
CA PRO A 44 28.89 -21.42 -31.09
C PRO A 44 27.50 -21.60 -30.47
N ASP A 45 27.35 -22.38 -29.39
CA ASP A 45 26.04 -22.71 -28.80
C ASP A 45 25.63 -21.77 -27.66
N ILE A 46 26.50 -20.80 -27.31
CA ILE A 46 26.26 -19.86 -26.21
C ILE A 46 25.01 -19.01 -26.43
N ILE A 47 24.64 -18.73 -27.68
CA ILE A 47 23.44 -17.95 -28.02
C ILE A 47 22.17 -18.71 -27.62
N ASN A 48 22.12 -20.03 -27.85
CA ASN A 48 20.97 -20.84 -27.47
C ASN A 48 20.84 -20.92 -25.94
N TRP A 49 21.97 -21.10 -25.25
CA TRP A 49 22.01 -21.03 -23.79
C TRP A 49 21.51 -19.67 -23.29
N LEU A 50 21.98 -18.57 -23.88
CA LEU A 50 21.61 -17.21 -23.47
C LEU A 50 20.11 -16.94 -23.65
N LYS A 51 19.52 -17.39 -24.77
CA LYS A 51 18.08 -17.32 -25.03
C LYS A 51 17.27 -18.06 -23.96
N GLN A 52 17.64 -19.31 -23.65
CA GLN A 52 16.97 -20.10 -22.62
C GLN A 52 17.07 -19.44 -21.23
N ARG A 53 18.23 -18.87 -20.90
CA ARG A 53 18.42 -18.15 -19.63
C ARG A 53 17.59 -16.87 -19.57
N ALA A 54 17.52 -16.12 -20.66
CA ALA A 54 16.70 -14.90 -20.75
C ALA A 54 15.20 -15.23 -20.63
N GLU A 55 14.71 -16.26 -21.32
CA GLU A 55 13.32 -16.71 -21.21
C GLU A 55 12.97 -17.12 -19.77
N LYS A 56 13.83 -17.90 -19.12
CA LYS A 56 13.64 -18.31 -17.72
C LYS A 56 13.60 -17.13 -16.75
N GLU A 57 14.46 -16.13 -16.96
CA GLU A 57 14.51 -14.91 -16.15
C GLU A 57 13.26 -14.05 -16.39
N GLN A 58 12.82 -13.90 -17.64
CA GLN A 58 11.60 -13.17 -17.98
C GLN A 58 10.35 -13.83 -17.38
N ASP A 59 10.26 -15.16 -17.43
CA ASP A 59 9.20 -15.93 -16.77
C ASP A 59 9.21 -15.75 -15.25
N PHE A 60 10.39 -15.77 -14.65
CA PHE A 60 10.54 -15.53 -13.21
C PHE A 60 10.05 -14.14 -12.82
N ARG A 61 10.39 -13.11 -13.62
CA ARG A 61 9.93 -11.73 -13.41
C ARG A 61 8.41 -11.63 -13.55
N HIS A 62 7.81 -12.21 -14.58
CA HIS A 62 6.35 -12.24 -14.74
C HIS A 62 5.64 -12.96 -13.59
N LYS A 63 6.15 -14.11 -13.16
CA LYS A 63 5.60 -14.85 -12.01
C LYS A 63 5.72 -14.04 -10.72
N SER A 64 6.87 -13.42 -10.48
CA SER A 64 7.11 -12.58 -9.30
C SER A 64 6.18 -11.36 -9.28
N PHE A 65 6.03 -10.68 -10.42
CA PHE A 65 5.12 -9.55 -10.57
C PHE A 65 3.66 -9.96 -10.35
N THR A 66 3.24 -11.05 -10.97
CA THR A 66 1.88 -11.61 -10.81
C THR A 66 1.59 -11.98 -9.35
N ASN A 67 2.56 -12.60 -8.65
CA ASN A 67 2.41 -12.95 -7.24
C ASN A 67 2.29 -11.70 -6.35
N ARG A 68 3.09 -10.66 -6.62
CA ARG A 68 2.96 -9.37 -5.92
C ARG A 68 1.58 -8.76 -6.12
N ILE A 69 1.08 -8.70 -7.35
CA ILE A 69 -0.27 -8.21 -7.65
C ILE A 69 -1.32 -9.03 -6.91
N LYS A 70 -1.21 -10.36 -6.95
CA LYS A 70 -2.15 -11.24 -6.24
C LYS A 70 -2.17 -10.96 -4.75
N LEU A 71 -1.01 -10.81 -4.11
CA LEU A 71 -0.91 -10.47 -2.68
C LEU A 71 -1.56 -9.12 -2.37
N VAL A 72 -1.21 -8.07 -3.12
CA VAL A 72 -1.82 -6.73 -2.95
C VAL A 72 -3.33 -6.80 -3.12
N SER A 73 -3.81 -7.48 -4.17
CA SER A 73 -5.25 -7.62 -4.43
C SER A 73 -6.00 -8.39 -3.35
N LYS A 74 -5.35 -9.34 -2.66
CA LYS A 74 -5.94 -10.06 -1.51
C LYS A 74 -6.00 -9.16 -0.29
N THR A 75 -4.93 -8.42 0.00
CA THR A 75 -4.88 -7.46 1.11
C THR A 75 -5.92 -6.37 0.94
N GLU A 76 -6.07 -5.79 -0.25
CA GLU A 76 -7.08 -4.77 -0.53
C GLU A 76 -8.50 -5.29 -0.34
N ARG A 77 -8.79 -6.52 -0.82
CA ARG A 77 -10.08 -7.17 -0.59
C ARG A 77 -10.36 -7.34 0.90
N GLY A 78 -9.38 -7.82 1.66
CA GLY A 78 -9.50 -7.96 3.12
C GLY A 78 -9.76 -6.62 3.80
N LEU A 79 -9.01 -5.58 3.42
CA LEU A 79 -9.18 -4.23 3.98
C LEU A 79 -10.57 -3.64 3.66
N ARG A 80 -11.09 -3.86 2.45
CA ARG A 80 -12.46 -3.47 2.08
C ARG A 80 -13.50 -4.18 2.93
N TRP A 81 -13.34 -5.49 3.15
CA TRP A 81 -14.23 -6.27 4.01
C TRP A 81 -14.20 -5.80 5.47
N ILE A 82 -13.02 -5.56 6.03
CA ILE A 82 -12.86 -5.03 7.40
C ILE A 82 -13.53 -3.66 7.51
N ASN A 83 -13.37 -2.79 6.51
CA ASN A 83 -14.01 -1.48 6.50
C ASN A 83 -15.54 -1.57 6.44
N TYR A 84 -16.08 -2.43 5.58
CA TYR A 84 -17.52 -2.67 5.46
C TYR A 84 -18.10 -3.24 6.76
N LEU A 85 -17.44 -4.25 7.32
CA LEU A 85 -17.87 -4.88 8.57
C LEU A 85 -17.79 -3.91 9.74
N GLY A 86 -16.74 -3.08 9.80
CA GLY A 86 -16.61 -2.02 10.79
C GLY A 86 -17.76 -1.01 10.69
N LEU A 87 -18.13 -0.57 9.48
CA LEU A 87 -19.26 0.33 9.29
C LEU A 87 -20.59 -0.30 9.71
N PHE A 88 -20.78 -1.58 9.38
CA PHE A 88 -21.97 -2.34 9.79
C PHE A 88 -22.09 -2.45 11.32
N PHE A 89 -21.00 -2.78 12.02
CA PHE A 89 -20.99 -2.80 13.49
C PHE A 89 -21.18 -1.41 14.10
N SER A 90 -20.62 -0.35 13.51
CA SER A 90 -20.88 1.01 13.97
C SER A 90 -22.37 1.37 13.90
N PHE A 91 -23.05 0.96 12.82
CA PHE A 91 -24.49 1.15 12.68
C PHE A 91 -25.29 0.36 13.74
N LEU A 92 -24.92 -0.91 13.96
CA LEU A 92 -25.55 -1.74 14.99
C LEU A 92 -25.36 -1.16 16.40
N LEU A 93 -24.16 -0.69 16.73
CA LEU A 93 -23.89 -0.06 18.03
C LEU A 93 -24.73 1.21 18.18
N LEU A 94 -24.75 2.08 17.18
CA LEU A 94 -25.53 3.32 17.22
C LEU A 94 -27.02 3.02 17.42
N GLY A 95 -27.60 2.11 16.63
CA GLY A 95 -29.00 1.71 16.78
C GLY A 95 -29.29 1.03 18.12
N GLY A 96 -28.42 0.13 18.57
CA GLY A 96 -28.57 -0.57 19.84
C GLY A 96 -28.49 0.36 21.05
N GLY A 97 -27.59 1.35 21.03
CA GLY A 97 -27.49 2.33 22.10
C GLY A 97 -28.61 3.36 22.09
N MET A 98 -29.14 3.73 20.91
CA MET A 98 -30.38 4.51 20.83
C MET A 98 -31.56 3.74 21.42
N TYR A 99 -31.68 2.44 21.12
CA TYR A 99 -32.71 1.58 21.71
C TYR A 99 -32.57 1.48 23.22
N LEU A 100 -31.36 1.30 23.74
CA LEU A 100 -31.10 1.24 25.18
C LEU A 100 -31.39 2.56 25.89
N SER A 101 -31.06 3.69 25.25
CA SER A 101 -31.40 5.03 25.76
C SER A 101 -32.92 5.21 25.82
N TYR A 102 -33.65 4.79 24.79
CA TYR A 102 -35.11 4.82 24.75
C TYR A 102 -35.75 3.99 25.87
N THR A 103 -35.26 2.77 26.12
CA THR A 103 -35.77 1.92 27.21
C THR A 103 -35.51 2.55 28.58
N LEU A 104 -34.33 3.16 28.80
CA LEU A 104 -34.02 3.84 30.06
C LEU A 104 -34.93 5.03 30.34
N ILE A 105 -35.27 5.80 29.30
CA ILE A 105 -36.16 6.96 29.45
C ILE A 105 -37.57 6.53 29.84
N ILE A 106 -38.06 5.40 29.30
CA ILE A 106 -39.38 4.84 29.65
C ILE A 106 -39.43 4.31 31.08
N GLU A 107 -38.32 3.80 31.61
CA GLU A 107 -38.22 3.30 32.99
C GLU A 107 -37.98 4.42 34.03
N ASP A 108 -38.36 5.67 33.74
CA ASP A 108 -38.16 6.87 34.60
C ASP A 108 -36.69 7.24 34.89
N HIS A 109 -35.74 6.68 34.13
CA HIS A 109 -34.31 7.02 34.23
C HIS A 109 -33.87 8.06 33.18
N GLU A 110 -34.64 9.15 33.02
CA GLU A 110 -34.45 10.17 31.98
C GLU A 110 -33.04 10.81 31.98
N VAL A 111 -32.52 11.12 33.18
CA VAL A 111 -31.19 11.73 33.36
C VAL A 111 -30.10 10.76 32.88
N LEU A 112 -30.23 9.47 33.21
CA LEU A 112 -29.25 8.44 32.90
C LEU A 112 -29.28 8.12 31.40
N GLY A 113 -30.47 8.03 30.80
CA GLY A 113 -30.66 7.85 29.37
C GLY A 113 -30.10 9.00 28.52
N SER A 114 -30.26 10.24 28.99
CA SER A 114 -29.77 11.44 28.30
C SER A 114 -28.24 11.56 28.34
N ILE A 115 -27.63 11.33 29.51
CA ILE A 115 -26.17 11.34 29.66
C ILE A 115 -25.54 10.22 28.84
N PHE A 116 -26.12 9.02 28.89
CA PHE A 116 -25.65 7.86 28.13
C PHE A 116 -25.65 8.12 26.62
N SER A 117 -26.76 8.63 26.08
CA SER A 117 -26.89 9.03 24.68
C SER A 117 -25.84 10.06 24.27
N GLY A 118 -25.66 11.11 25.07
CA GLY A 118 -24.69 12.18 24.79
C GLY A 118 -23.25 11.68 24.75
N VAL A 119 -22.84 10.89 25.74
CA VAL A 119 -21.48 10.29 25.78
C VAL A 119 -21.27 9.36 24.58
N MET A 120 -22.28 8.58 24.23
CA MET A 120 -22.21 7.65 23.12
C MET A 120 -22.03 8.35 21.77
N LEU A 121 -22.77 9.44 21.52
CA LEU A 121 -22.62 10.23 20.30
C LEU A 121 -21.20 10.84 20.18
N ILE A 122 -20.66 11.37 21.27
CA ILE A 122 -19.31 11.93 21.30
C ILE A 122 -18.27 10.84 21.03
N ALA A 123 -18.42 9.65 21.62
CA ALA A 123 -17.51 8.52 21.41
C ALA A 123 -17.52 8.05 19.95
N ILE A 124 -18.70 7.94 19.34
CA ILE A 124 -18.85 7.53 17.93
C ILE A 124 -18.24 8.59 17.01
N ALA A 125 -18.55 9.88 17.22
CA ALA A 125 -17.97 10.98 16.43
C ALA A 125 -16.43 10.98 16.50
N SER A 126 -15.87 10.75 17.69
CA SER A 126 -14.43 10.67 17.92
C SER A 126 -13.79 9.49 17.18
N LEU A 127 -14.44 8.32 17.18
CA LEU A 127 -13.97 7.13 16.45
C LEU A 127 -13.99 7.37 14.93
N PHE A 128 -15.04 8.01 14.40
CA PHE A 128 -15.11 8.36 12.98
C PHE A 128 -14.05 9.38 12.58
N MET A 129 -13.86 10.45 13.35
CA MET A 129 -12.79 11.43 13.10
C MET A 129 -11.40 10.78 13.16
N SER A 130 -11.14 9.92 14.16
CA SER A 130 -9.88 9.18 14.28
C SER A 130 -9.61 8.29 13.06
N LYS A 131 -10.64 7.61 12.54
CA LYS A 131 -10.54 6.77 11.34
C LYS A 131 -10.29 7.59 10.07
N VAL A 132 -10.98 8.72 9.89
CA VAL A 132 -10.76 9.65 8.76
C VAL A 132 -9.32 10.17 8.78
N LYS A 133 -8.84 10.56 9.97
CA LYS A 133 -7.49 11.06 10.17
C LYS A 133 -6.42 10.01 9.87
N SER A 134 -6.64 8.78 10.31
CA SER A 134 -5.76 7.63 10.02
C SER A 134 -5.70 7.31 8.53
N ASN A 135 -6.80 7.45 7.79
CA ASN A 135 -6.81 7.23 6.34
C ASN A 135 -6.08 8.34 5.56
N ASN A 136 -6.02 9.56 6.12
CA ASN A 136 -5.39 10.72 5.48
C ASN A 136 -3.91 10.91 5.88
N ASN A 137 -3.28 9.97 6.60
CA ASN A 137 -1.91 10.07 7.13
C ASN A 137 -1.65 11.34 7.96
N GLU A 138 -2.68 11.88 8.62
CA GLU A 138 -2.54 13.03 9.51
C GLU A 138 -2.17 12.57 10.93
N LYS A 139 -1.20 13.22 11.58
CA LYS A 139 -0.74 12.84 12.93
C LYS A 139 -1.86 12.92 13.96
N THR A 140 -2.29 11.80 14.53
CA THR A 140 -3.27 11.71 15.62
C THR A 140 -2.87 12.63 16.79
N PRO A 141 -3.78 13.44 17.37
CA PRO A 141 -3.44 14.26 18.52
C PRO A 141 -3.19 13.34 19.74
N PRO A 142 -2.26 13.71 20.64
CA PRO A 142 -2.11 12.99 21.91
C PRO A 142 -3.41 13.11 22.71
N ARG A 143 -3.80 11.98 23.33
CA ARG A 143 -4.92 11.88 24.28
C ARG A 143 -4.72 12.81 25.48
#